data_AF-A0A2V8MJD0-F1
#
_entry.id   AF-A0A2V8MJD0-F1
#
_cell.length_a   1.000
_cell.length_b   1.000
_cell.length_c   1.000
_cell.angle_alpha   90.00
_cell.angle_beta   90.00
_cell.angle_gamma   90.00
#
_symmetry.space_group_name_H-M   'P 1'
#
loop_
_entity.id
_entity.type
_entity.pdbx_description
1 polymer ?
#
loop_
_entity_poly.entity_id
_entity_poly.type
_entity_poly.pdbx_seq_one_letter_code
_entity_poly.pdbx_strand_id
1 'polypeptide(L)'
;MFNRLRIGHALVVLLGITTISMLIIAQTSGPTGPVMRFTATTANVSGAPDSVRIDVLAWSTDADRDQLLAAWNLTATPGAGARGGGGARGGARGGGGRGGDAGGAAPAPAPDANPPDAAAGAAAAGGAAAAPAGRGGRGGGGRGGAPAADAARQTPEAALAAALQSGRTVGYLWSSESAGYSLKYAYRIPQPDGGERIIFATDRRLGAWNTLWKPTGGAATTELDFSVLEVRLNAKGIGEGKASLTGKVAVDSSAKTIALDGYSALPVVLKDVKRASAK
;
A
#
# COMPACT_ATOMS: atom_id res chain seq x y z
N MET A 1 8.47 68.46 -68.86
CA MET A 1 9.44 67.53 -69.47
C MET A 1 9.65 66.37 -68.51
N PHE A 2 9.29 65.18 -68.96
CA PHE A 2 9.27 63.93 -68.21
C PHE A 2 10.68 63.53 -67.74
N ASN A 3 10.84 63.20 -66.46
CA ASN A 3 12.03 62.48 -66.01
C ASN A 3 11.64 61.10 -65.48
N ARG A 4 12.27 60.09 -66.05
CA ARG A 4 11.91 58.67 -65.97
C ARG A 4 12.34 58.06 -64.64
N LEU A 5 11.37 57.44 -63.97
CA LEU A 5 11.52 56.56 -62.83
C LEU A 5 12.36 55.33 -63.24
N ARG A 6 13.50 55.08 -62.58
CA ARG A 6 14.22 53.80 -62.67
C ARG A 6 14.01 53.01 -61.39
N ILE A 7 13.38 51.86 -61.58
CA ILE A 7 13.13 50.79 -60.63
C ILE A 7 14.47 50.14 -60.29
N GLY A 8 14.87 50.18 -59.02
CA GLY A 8 15.97 49.39 -58.45
C GLY A 8 15.41 48.41 -57.43
N HIS A 9 15.50 47.12 -57.75
CA HIS A 9 15.09 46.02 -56.89
C HIS A 9 16.11 45.74 -55.77
N ALA A 10 15.56 45.34 -54.63
CA ALA A 10 16.09 44.37 -53.66
C ALA A 10 17.33 44.74 -52.82
N LEU A 11 17.11 44.94 -51.51
CA LEU A 11 17.56 43.95 -50.51
C LEU A 11 16.85 44.27 -49.17
N VAL A 12 15.86 43.45 -48.80
CA VAL A 12 15.25 43.45 -47.47
C VAL A 12 16.10 42.55 -46.58
N VAL A 13 16.89 43.13 -45.68
CA VAL A 13 17.49 42.41 -44.56
C VAL A 13 16.61 42.67 -43.34
N LEU A 14 15.70 41.72 -43.09
CA LEU A 14 14.84 41.68 -41.92
C LEU A 14 15.68 41.12 -40.75
N LEU A 15 16.19 41.99 -39.88
CA LEU A 15 16.81 41.57 -38.63
C LEU A 15 15.70 41.23 -37.64
N GLY A 16 15.40 39.94 -37.50
CA GLY A 16 14.42 39.42 -36.55
C GLY A 16 14.94 39.54 -35.11
N ILE A 17 14.43 40.51 -34.36
CA ILE A 17 14.52 40.54 -32.90
C ILE A 17 13.39 39.65 -32.38
N THR A 18 13.71 38.38 -32.11
CA THR A 18 12.83 37.48 -31.34
C THR A 18 12.85 37.92 -29.87
N THR A 19 11.87 38.72 -29.48
CA THR A 19 11.50 38.97 -28.09
C THR A 19 10.94 37.67 -27.49
N ILE A 20 11.76 36.94 -26.73
CA ILE A 20 11.28 35.88 -25.85
C ILE A 20 10.58 36.57 -24.68
N SER A 21 9.27 36.79 -24.81
CA SER A 21 8.41 37.16 -23.70
C SER A 21 8.38 36.00 -22.71
N MET A 22 9.24 36.04 -21.69
CA MET A 22 9.10 35.23 -20.49
C MET A 22 7.77 35.60 -19.83
N LEU A 23 6.74 34.77 -20.02
CA LEU A 23 5.52 34.83 -19.24
C LEU A 23 5.86 34.37 -17.82
N ILE A 24 6.13 35.32 -16.93
CA ILE A 24 6.18 35.06 -15.49
C ILE A 24 4.75 34.71 -15.08
N ILE A 25 4.44 33.41 -15.00
CA ILE A 25 3.23 32.95 -14.33
C ILE A 25 3.46 33.25 -12.84
N ALA A 26 2.89 34.34 -12.35
CA ALA A 26 2.75 34.57 -10.93
C ALA A 26 2.03 33.36 -10.35
N GLN A 27 2.74 32.53 -9.58
CA GLN A 27 2.13 31.47 -8.79
C GLN A 27 1.32 32.17 -7.70
N THR A 28 0.05 32.42 -7.97
CA THR A 28 -0.88 32.80 -6.91
C THR A 28 -0.91 31.64 -5.93
N SER A 29 -0.48 31.89 -4.71
CA SER A 29 -0.69 30.98 -3.58
C SER A 29 -2.18 30.64 -3.58
N GLY A 30 -2.51 29.41 -3.96
CA GLY A 30 -3.88 28.92 -3.93
C GLY A 30 -4.46 29.06 -2.51
N PRO A 31 -5.79 28.97 -2.36
CA PRO A 31 -6.43 29.10 -1.05
C PRO A 31 -5.69 28.25 -0.02
N THR A 32 -5.27 28.87 1.08
CA THR A 32 -4.52 28.27 2.20
C THR A 32 -5.35 27.29 3.03
N GLY A 33 -6.56 26.94 2.57
CA GLY A 33 -7.48 26.00 3.20
C GLY A 33 -7.53 24.65 2.47
N PRO A 34 -8.22 23.66 3.05
CA PRO A 34 -8.42 22.37 2.41
C PRO A 34 -9.19 22.53 1.08
N VAL A 35 -8.79 21.78 0.05
CA VAL A 35 -9.56 21.70 -1.21
C VAL A 35 -10.90 20.99 -1.04
N MET A 36 -11.04 20.19 0.02
CA MET A 36 -12.30 19.56 0.42
C MET A 36 -12.30 19.30 1.92
N ARG A 37 -13.44 19.53 2.58
CA ARG A 37 -13.66 19.16 3.98
C ARG A 37 -14.82 18.18 4.08
N PHE A 38 -14.66 17.15 4.90
CA PHE A 38 -15.74 16.27 5.32
C PHE A 38 -15.93 16.36 6.82
N THR A 39 -17.18 16.21 7.25
CA THR A 39 -17.55 16.05 8.65
C THR A 39 -18.29 14.74 8.80
N ALA A 40 -18.08 14.04 9.92
CA ALA A 40 -18.79 12.80 10.25
C ALA A 40 -18.91 12.66 11.77
N THR A 41 -19.63 11.64 12.22
CA THR A 41 -19.65 11.22 13.62
C THR A 41 -19.13 9.78 13.72
N THR A 42 -18.34 9.45 14.73
CA THR A 42 -17.91 8.07 14.95
C THR A 42 -19.09 7.17 15.34
N ALA A 43 -19.01 5.90 14.93
CA ALA A 43 -19.95 4.84 15.29
C ALA A 43 -19.20 3.51 15.43
N ASN A 44 -19.77 2.54 16.15
CA ASN A 44 -19.21 1.18 16.30
C ASN A 44 -17.72 1.12 16.72
N VAL A 45 -17.27 2.16 17.43
CA VAL A 45 -15.97 2.25 18.08
C VAL A 45 -16.18 2.67 19.53
N SER A 46 -15.19 2.48 20.39
CA SER A 46 -15.36 2.64 21.82
C SER A 46 -15.54 4.10 22.24
N GLY A 47 -16.31 4.33 23.30
CA GLY A 47 -16.63 5.66 23.80
C GLY A 47 -17.93 6.22 23.25
N ALA A 48 -18.21 7.48 23.58
CA ALA A 48 -19.36 8.20 23.05
C ALA A 48 -19.12 8.58 21.57
N PRO A 49 -20.20 8.78 20.78
CA PRO A 49 -20.07 9.29 19.42
C PRO A 49 -19.28 10.61 19.41
N ASP A 50 -18.26 10.68 18.54
CA ASP A 50 -17.33 11.79 18.47
C ASP A 50 -17.38 12.47 17.09
N SER A 51 -17.18 13.79 17.06
CA SER A 51 -17.17 14.56 15.83
C SER A 51 -15.84 14.39 15.10
N VAL A 52 -15.90 13.97 13.83
CA VAL A 52 -14.75 13.79 12.97
C VAL A 52 -14.75 14.85 11.88
N ARG A 53 -13.58 15.44 11.62
CA ARG A 53 -13.32 16.34 10.51
C ARG A 53 -12.18 15.79 9.66
N ILE A 54 -12.40 15.65 8.37
CA ILE A 54 -11.39 15.21 7.40
C ILE A 54 -11.11 16.37 6.45
N ASP A 55 -9.89 16.89 6.50
CA ASP A 55 -9.42 18.00 5.66
C ASP A 55 -8.53 17.44 4.57
N VAL A 56 -8.99 17.50 3.32
CA VAL A 56 -8.20 17.13 2.14
C VAL A 56 -7.52 18.40 1.62
N LEU A 57 -6.19 18.41 1.63
CA LEU A 57 -5.37 19.50 1.09
C LEU A 57 -5.07 19.31 -0.40
N ALA A 58 -4.97 18.05 -0.84
CA ALA A 58 -4.84 17.71 -2.25
C ALA A 58 -5.45 16.32 -2.50
N TRP A 59 -6.00 16.11 -3.69
CA TRP A 59 -6.37 14.76 -4.12
C TRP A 59 -5.13 14.03 -4.62
N SER A 60 -5.01 12.75 -4.28
CA SER A 60 -4.04 11.84 -4.87
C SER A 60 -4.33 11.65 -6.36
N THR A 61 -3.26 11.55 -7.13
CA THR A 61 -3.29 11.33 -8.57
C THR A 61 -3.38 9.85 -8.91
N ASP A 62 -3.60 9.54 -10.19
CA ASP A 62 -3.52 8.16 -10.68
C ASP A 62 -2.11 7.56 -10.51
N ALA A 63 -1.05 8.38 -10.61
CA ALA A 63 0.32 7.93 -10.34
C ALA A 63 0.50 7.54 -8.86
N ASP A 64 -0.06 8.31 -7.93
CA ASP A 64 -0.02 7.97 -6.49
C ASP A 64 -0.78 6.66 -6.22
N ARG A 65 -1.95 6.48 -6.85
CA ARG A 65 -2.74 5.24 -6.78
C ARG A 65 -1.94 4.04 -7.29
N ASP A 66 -1.34 4.18 -8.47
CA ASP A 66 -0.56 3.12 -9.11
C ASP A 66 0.68 2.76 -8.27
N GLN A 67 1.30 3.73 -7.61
CA GLN A 67 2.38 3.49 -6.64
C GLN A 67 1.92 2.66 -5.44
N LEU A 68 0.75 2.95 -4.86
CA LEU A 68 0.21 2.15 -3.75
C LEU A 68 -0.18 0.73 -4.19
N LEU A 69 -0.74 0.58 -5.39
CA LEU A 69 -1.02 -0.75 -5.96
C LEU A 69 0.27 -1.53 -6.22
N ALA A 70 1.30 -0.88 -6.75
CA ALA A 70 2.61 -1.49 -6.93
C ALA A 70 3.18 -1.93 -5.58
N ALA A 71 3.12 -1.09 -4.55
CA ALA A 71 3.55 -1.44 -3.20
C ALA A 71 2.80 -2.66 -2.65
N TRP A 72 1.48 -2.72 -2.82
CA TRP A 72 0.67 -3.88 -2.42
C TRP A 72 1.07 -5.17 -3.16
N ASN A 73 1.37 -5.07 -4.46
CA ASN A 73 1.74 -6.23 -5.29
C ASN A 73 3.22 -6.61 -5.17
N LEU A 74 4.05 -5.81 -4.50
CA LEU A 74 5.44 -6.14 -4.18
C LEU A 74 5.48 -7.16 -3.04
N THR A 75 5.07 -8.39 -3.33
CA THR A 75 5.50 -9.58 -2.60
C THR A 75 6.92 -9.94 -3.04
N ALA A 76 7.91 -9.15 -2.61
CA ALA A 76 9.37 -9.34 -2.74
C ALA A 76 9.96 -9.81 -4.09
N THR A 77 10.87 -9.04 -4.69
CA THR A 77 11.91 -9.59 -5.60
C THR A 77 13.15 -8.68 -5.66
N PRO A 78 14.33 -9.22 -6.00
CA PRO A 78 15.29 -9.93 -5.17
C PRO A 78 16.21 -8.98 -4.36
N GLY A 79 16.91 -9.55 -3.37
CA GLY A 79 17.72 -8.83 -2.40
C GLY A 79 18.63 -7.72 -2.96
N ALA A 80 18.59 -6.57 -2.29
CA ALA A 80 19.63 -5.56 -2.37
C ALA A 80 20.94 -6.16 -1.84
N GLY A 81 21.75 -6.73 -2.74
CA GLY A 81 22.97 -7.43 -2.35
C GLY A 81 23.83 -7.92 -3.50
N ALA A 82 24.01 -7.14 -4.57
CA ALA A 82 25.09 -7.38 -5.54
C ALA A 82 25.45 -6.11 -6.33
N ARG A 83 25.84 -5.04 -5.64
CA ARG A 83 26.77 -4.05 -6.20
C ARG A 83 28.01 -4.06 -5.33
N GLY A 84 28.91 -4.99 -5.64
CA GLY A 84 30.20 -5.09 -4.97
C GLY A 84 31.16 -5.92 -5.82
N GLY A 85 32.22 -5.28 -6.29
CA GLY A 85 33.46 -5.97 -6.66
C GLY A 85 33.64 -6.28 -8.13
N GLY A 86 33.99 -5.27 -8.92
CA GLY A 86 34.80 -5.50 -10.11
C GLY A 86 36.12 -6.14 -9.70
N GLY A 87 36.32 -7.38 -10.12
CA GLY A 87 37.53 -8.16 -9.88
C GLY A 87 37.86 -8.97 -11.12
N ALA A 88 38.39 -8.31 -12.15
CA ALA A 88 38.99 -8.96 -13.30
C ALA A 88 40.23 -9.73 -12.85
N ARG A 89 40.15 -11.07 -12.76
CA ARG A 89 41.30 -11.97 -12.79
C ARG A 89 40.94 -13.21 -13.60
N GLY A 90 41.78 -13.46 -14.60
CA GLY A 90 41.55 -14.42 -15.67
C GLY A 90 41.64 -15.89 -15.28
N GLY A 91 41.35 -16.71 -16.28
CA GLY A 91 41.45 -18.16 -16.20
C GLY A 91 40.83 -18.81 -17.43
N ALA A 92 41.56 -18.77 -18.54
CA ALA A 92 41.27 -19.61 -19.69
C ALA A 92 41.54 -21.10 -19.34
N ARG A 93 40.56 -21.96 -19.65
CA ARG A 93 40.59 -23.43 -19.84
C ARG A 93 39.12 -23.82 -20.08
N GLY A 94 38.67 -24.40 -21.18
CA GLY A 94 39.28 -25.37 -22.09
C GLY A 94 38.56 -26.72 -21.90
N GLY A 95 37.81 -27.16 -22.92
CA GLY A 95 37.18 -28.50 -23.04
C GLY A 95 35.64 -28.44 -22.92
N GLY A 96 34.83 -29.00 -23.81
CA GLY A 96 35.06 -29.92 -24.91
C GLY A 96 34.14 -31.15 -24.78
N GLY A 97 33.11 -31.24 -25.63
CA GLY A 97 32.34 -32.47 -25.92
C GLY A 97 31.16 -32.78 -24.98
N ARG A 98 30.15 -33.58 -25.34
CA ARG A 98 29.71 -34.25 -26.58
C ARG A 98 28.43 -35.07 -26.22
N GLY A 99 27.45 -35.17 -27.12
CA GLY A 99 26.37 -36.21 -27.16
C GLY A 99 25.20 -35.99 -26.18
N GLY A 100 23.92 -36.01 -26.57
CA GLY A 100 23.18 -37.08 -27.28
C GLY A 100 22.57 -38.01 -26.22
N ASP A 101 21.33 -38.50 -26.21
CA ASP A 101 20.14 -38.48 -27.07
C ASP A 101 18.94 -38.94 -26.20
N ALA A 102 17.71 -38.77 -26.73
CA ALA A 102 16.48 -39.59 -26.58
C ALA A 102 16.16 -40.25 -25.20
N GLY A 103 14.96 -40.15 -24.63
CA GLY A 103 13.61 -40.23 -25.21
C GLY A 103 12.79 -41.22 -24.36
N GLY A 104 11.47 -41.07 -24.27
CA GLY A 104 10.60 -42.13 -23.72
C GLY A 104 9.42 -41.66 -22.89
N ALA A 105 8.23 -41.99 -23.38
CA ALA A 105 6.91 -41.60 -22.92
C ALA A 105 6.42 -42.20 -21.59
N ALA A 106 5.36 -41.55 -21.09
CA ALA A 106 4.31 -41.92 -20.10
C ALA A 106 3.73 -43.36 -20.28
N PRO A 107 2.79 -43.89 -19.43
CA PRO A 107 1.91 -43.19 -18.49
C PRO A 107 1.63 -43.85 -17.12
N ALA A 108 0.87 -43.12 -16.31
CA ALA A 108 0.18 -43.58 -15.10
C ALA A 108 -0.87 -44.67 -15.40
N PRO A 109 -1.28 -45.43 -14.37
CA PRO A 109 -2.65 -45.27 -13.90
C PRO A 109 -2.76 -45.13 -12.37
N ALA A 110 -3.85 -44.47 -11.98
CA ALA A 110 -4.31 -44.25 -10.62
C ALA A 110 -5.29 -45.41 -10.21
N PRO A 111 -6.21 -45.23 -9.25
CA PRO A 111 -6.00 -45.59 -7.84
C PRO A 111 -7.13 -46.49 -7.27
N ASP A 112 -6.92 -47.13 -6.13
CA ASP A 112 -7.98 -47.62 -5.24
C ASP A 112 -7.37 -47.66 -3.81
N ALA A 113 -7.81 -46.87 -2.82
CA ALA A 113 -9.10 -46.81 -2.11
C ALA A 113 -9.26 -47.85 -0.97
N ASN A 114 -9.11 -47.34 0.26
CA ASN A 114 -9.94 -47.62 1.46
C ASN A 114 -9.71 -48.93 2.27
N PRO A 115 -10.26 -49.06 3.50
CA PRO A 115 -9.70 -48.66 4.82
C PRO A 115 -9.83 -49.90 5.79
N PRO A 116 -10.22 -49.88 7.10
CA PRO A 116 -10.42 -48.83 8.11
C PRO A 116 -9.92 -49.15 9.55
N ASP A 117 -10.19 -48.20 10.46
CA ASP A 117 -10.53 -48.28 11.89
C ASP A 117 -9.74 -49.19 12.86
N ALA A 118 -9.29 -48.62 13.97
CA ALA A 118 -9.94 -48.83 15.28
C ALA A 118 -9.19 -48.16 16.44
N ALA A 119 -10.00 -47.68 17.38
CA ALA A 119 -9.65 -47.00 18.61
C ALA A 119 -9.10 -47.92 19.72
N ALA A 120 -8.64 -47.26 20.79
CA ALA A 120 -8.39 -47.69 22.18
C ALA A 120 -6.92 -47.39 22.54
N GLY A 121 -6.58 -46.71 23.63
CA GLY A 121 -7.27 -46.59 24.90
C GLY A 121 -6.29 -47.01 26.00
N ALA A 122 -6.29 -46.26 27.09
CA ALA A 122 -5.72 -46.55 28.41
C ALA A 122 -4.23 -46.26 28.68
N ALA A 123 -4.09 -45.49 29.75
CA ALA A 123 -2.90 -45.14 30.50
C ALA A 123 -2.34 -46.31 31.31
N ALA A 124 -1.04 -46.27 31.61
CA ALA A 124 -0.50 -46.73 32.88
C ALA A 124 0.87 -46.09 33.16
N ALA A 125 1.05 -45.74 34.42
CA ALA A 125 2.21 -45.10 35.01
C ALA A 125 3.36 -46.08 35.29
N GLY A 126 4.54 -45.51 35.57
CA GLY A 126 5.47 -46.07 36.55
C GLY A 126 6.93 -46.17 36.09
N GLY A 127 7.84 -45.69 36.94
CA GLY A 127 9.21 -46.20 37.01
C GLY A 127 10.31 -45.16 36.88
N ALA A 128 10.74 -44.62 38.02
CA ALA A 128 11.97 -43.85 38.15
C ALA A 128 13.22 -44.76 38.14
N ALA A 129 14.34 -44.19 37.69
CA ALA A 129 15.65 -44.14 38.38
C ALA A 129 16.89 -44.47 37.53
N ALA A 130 17.96 -43.74 37.89
CA ALA A 130 19.40 -44.01 37.73
C ALA A 130 20.13 -43.57 36.44
N ALA A 131 20.84 -42.44 36.57
CA ALA A 131 22.15 -42.15 35.94
C ALA A 131 23.27 -43.01 36.64
N PRO A 132 24.57 -43.06 36.22
CA PRO A 132 25.31 -42.03 35.46
C PRO A 132 26.47 -42.47 34.50
N ALA A 133 27.06 -41.45 33.87
CA ALA A 133 28.47 -41.25 33.47
C ALA A 133 29.09 -41.96 32.24
N GLY A 134 29.62 -41.13 31.34
CA GLY A 134 30.60 -41.48 30.28
C GLY A 134 30.80 -40.33 29.30
N ARG A 135 31.60 -39.30 29.64
CA ARG A 135 32.97 -39.05 29.14
C ARG A 135 33.10 -38.92 27.60
N GLY A 136 33.35 -37.68 27.17
CA GLY A 136 34.38 -37.37 26.17
C GLY A 136 33.91 -37.21 24.71
N GLY A 137 33.88 -35.98 24.22
CA GLY A 137 33.66 -35.68 22.80
C GLY A 137 33.92 -34.21 22.49
N ARG A 138 35.21 -33.84 22.43
CA ARG A 138 35.71 -32.52 22.03
C ARG A 138 35.71 -32.45 20.50
N GLY A 139 35.04 -31.45 19.93
CA GLY A 139 35.38 -30.92 18.60
C GLY A 139 34.23 -30.82 17.60
N GLY A 140 34.08 -29.62 17.05
CA GLY A 140 33.44 -29.42 15.75
C GLY A 140 32.13 -28.64 15.80
N GLY A 141 32.07 -27.57 15.00
CA GLY A 141 30.82 -26.92 14.63
C GLY A 141 30.89 -25.42 14.84
N GLY A 142 31.06 -24.69 13.74
CA GLY A 142 31.16 -23.24 13.72
C GLY A 142 30.07 -22.55 14.53
N ARG A 143 30.45 -21.46 15.18
CA ARG A 143 29.53 -20.50 15.79
C ARG A 143 28.52 -20.11 14.71
N GLY A 144 27.33 -20.69 14.84
CA GLY A 144 26.20 -20.41 13.99
C GLY A 144 26.02 -18.90 13.93
N GLY A 145 26.09 -18.35 12.72
CA GLY A 145 25.29 -17.18 12.45
C GLY A 145 23.89 -17.55 12.88
N ALA A 146 23.37 -16.82 13.87
CA ALA A 146 21.94 -16.85 14.13
C ALA A 146 21.26 -16.77 12.75
N PRO A 147 20.25 -17.60 12.43
CA PRO A 147 19.42 -17.29 11.29
C PRO A 147 18.98 -15.85 11.50
N ALA A 148 19.12 -15.04 10.46
CA ALA A 148 18.55 -13.71 10.39
C ALA A 148 17.08 -13.80 10.77
N ALA A 149 16.79 -13.71 12.07
CA ALA A 149 15.48 -13.37 12.57
C ALA A 149 15.22 -12.00 11.97
N ASP A 150 14.16 -11.90 11.17
CA ASP A 150 13.72 -10.70 10.48
C ASP A 150 14.53 -10.23 9.26
N ALA A 151 14.97 -11.17 8.42
CA ALA A 151 14.67 -10.98 6.99
C ALA A 151 13.14 -11.04 6.83
N ALA A 152 12.49 -9.95 7.23
CA ALA A 152 11.05 -9.81 7.39
C ALA A 152 10.33 -10.39 6.17
N ARG A 153 9.32 -11.22 6.41
CA ARG A 153 8.33 -11.56 5.39
C ARG A 153 7.81 -10.24 4.82
N GLN A 154 8.21 -9.89 3.59
CA GLN A 154 7.68 -8.72 2.90
C GLN A 154 6.23 -9.05 2.52
N THR A 155 5.30 -8.69 3.39
CA THR A 155 3.87 -8.85 3.12
C THR A 155 3.36 -7.64 2.34
N PRO A 156 2.28 -7.78 1.56
CA PRO A 156 1.59 -6.65 0.92
C PRO A 156 1.31 -5.49 1.88
N GLU A 157 0.91 -5.83 3.11
CA GLU A 157 0.59 -4.86 4.15
C GLU A 157 1.83 -4.08 4.60
N ALA A 158 2.96 -4.76 4.82
CA ALA A 158 4.20 -4.11 5.22
C ALA A 158 4.73 -3.18 4.12
N ALA A 159 4.65 -3.60 2.86
CA ALA A 159 5.06 -2.78 1.71
C ALA A 159 4.15 -1.56 1.54
N LEU A 160 2.84 -1.72 1.68
CA LEU A 160 1.90 -0.60 1.66
C LEU A 160 2.12 0.37 2.83
N ALA A 161 2.36 -0.15 4.04
CA ALA A 161 2.67 0.67 5.21
C ALA A 161 3.91 1.55 4.96
N ALA A 162 5.00 0.96 4.44
CA ALA A 162 6.21 1.70 4.10
C ALA A 162 5.97 2.77 3.03
N ALA A 163 5.18 2.45 1.99
CA ALA A 163 4.82 3.42 0.95
C ALA A 163 4.04 4.61 1.54
N LEU A 164 3.04 4.36 2.39
CA LEU A 164 2.26 5.39 3.07
C LEU A 164 3.13 6.25 3.99
N GLN A 165 4.02 5.66 4.79
CA GLN A 165 4.94 6.39 5.67
C GLN A 165 5.85 7.35 4.91
N SER A 166 6.35 6.93 3.73
CA SER A 166 7.19 7.77 2.87
C SER A 166 6.40 8.80 2.04
N GLY A 167 5.08 8.63 1.92
CA GLY A 167 4.22 9.44 1.09
C GLY A 167 4.09 10.88 1.56
N ARG A 168 3.77 11.77 0.61
CA ARG A 168 3.40 13.15 0.91
C ARG A 168 2.09 13.17 1.71
N THR A 169 2.01 14.04 2.72
CA THR A 169 0.74 14.32 3.39
C THR A 169 -0.18 15.12 2.46
N VAL A 170 -1.35 14.56 2.17
CA VAL A 170 -2.39 15.14 1.30
C VAL A 170 -3.61 15.64 2.08
N GLY A 171 -3.61 15.48 3.40
CA GLY A 171 -4.69 15.92 4.26
C GLY A 171 -4.52 15.49 5.71
N TYR A 172 -5.55 15.73 6.52
CA TYR A 172 -5.58 15.35 7.93
C TYR A 172 -6.96 14.85 8.33
N LEU A 173 -7.00 13.86 9.22
CA LEU A 173 -8.21 13.44 9.93
C LEU A 173 -8.09 13.89 11.39
N TRP A 174 -9.08 14.63 11.84
CA TRP A 174 -9.22 15.15 13.20
C TRP A 174 -10.44 14.53 13.86
N SER A 175 -10.30 14.15 15.12
CA SER A 175 -11.39 13.81 16.04
C SER A 175 -11.28 14.76 17.26
N SER A 176 -11.97 14.48 18.36
CA SER A 176 -11.78 15.21 19.65
C SER A 176 -10.37 15.08 20.23
N GLU A 177 -9.48 14.35 19.58
CA GLU A 177 -8.09 14.16 19.94
C GLU A 177 -7.23 15.41 19.72
N SER A 178 -6.17 15.54 20.52
CA SER A 178 -5.19 16.63 20.39
C SER A 178 -4.27 16.50 19.16
N ALA A 179 -4.14 15.29 18.61
CA ALA A 179 -3.32 15.01 17.43
C ALA A 179 -4.18 14.44 16.30
N GLY A 180 -4.10 15.06 15.12
CA GLY A 180 -4.73 14.54 13.90
C GLY A 180 -3.87 13.47 13.22
N TYR A 181 -4.51 12.58 12.46
CA TYR A 181 -3.84 11.61 11.61
C TYR A 181 -3.49 12.24 10.27
N SER A 182 -2.26 12.03 9.79
CA SER A 182 -1.88 12.46 8.44
C SER A 182 -2.53 11.56 7.42
N LEU A 183 -3.24 12.15 6.46
CA LEU A 183 -3.67 11.44 5.25
C LEU A 183 -2.52 11.43 4.26
N LYS A 184 -2.11 10.25 3.84
CA LYS A 184 -1.06 10.02 2.83
C LYS A 184 -1.65 9.72 1.46
N TYR A 185 -2.92 9.35 1.45
CA TYR A 185 -3.68 9.07 0.26
C TYR A 185 -5.12 9.55 0.42
N ALA A 186 -5.65 10.19 -0.62
CA ALA A 186 -7.03 10.63 -0.71
C ALA A 186 -7.45 10.54 -2.18
N TYR A 187 -8.24 9.55 -2.55
CA TYR A 187 -8.60 9.30 -3.94
C TYR A 187 -10.11 9.16 -4.11
N ARG A 188 -10.65 9.84 -5.12
CA ARG A 188 -12.08 9.91 -5.41
C ARG A 188 -12.38 9.11 -6.67
N ILE A 189 -13.43 8.30 -6.59
CA ILE A 189 -13.99 7.53 -7.69
C ILE A 189 -15.46 7.95 -7.85
N PRO A 190 -15.81 8.72 -8.89
CA PRO A 190 -17.20 9.00 -9.23
C PRO A 190 -17.95 7.69 -9.52
N GLN A 191 -19.20 7.61 -9.06
CA GLN A 191 -20.07 6.47 -9.33
C GLN A 191 -21.12 6.81 -10.41
N PRO A 192 -21.59 5.80 -11.18
CA PRO A 192 -22.57 6.02 -12.24
C PRO A 192 -23.90 6.64 -11.77
N ASP A 193 -24.24 6.48 -10.50
CA ASP A 193 -25.45 7.03 -9.85
C ASP A 193 -25.29 8.50 -9.41
N GLY A 194 -24.15 9.12 -9.73
CA GLY A 194 -23.78 10.47 -9.28
C GLY A 194 -23.23 10.52 -7.86
N GLY A 195 -23.12 9.38 -7.18
CA GLY A 195 -22.43 9.24 -5.91
C GLY A 195 -20.90 9.25 -6.08
N GLU A 196 -20.21 9.09 -4.96
CA GLU A 196 -18.76 9.00 -4.92
C GLU A 196 -18.29 7.96 -3.92
N ARG A 197 -17.28 7.20 -4.31
CA ARG A 197 -16.46 6.42 -3.41
C ARG A 197 -15.15 7.15 -3.19
N ILE A 198 -14.78 7.36 -1.94
CA ILE A 198 -13.56 8.07 -1.56
C ILE A 198 -12.73 7.15 -0.68
N ILE A 199 -11.48 6.96 -1.04
CA ILE A 199 -10.51 6.18 -0.29
C ILE A 199 -9.55 7.14 0.38
N PHE A 200 -9.46 7.06 1.71
CA PHE A 200 -8.44 7.71 2.50
C PHE A 200 -7.49 6.67 3.07
N ALA A 201 -6.20 6.98 3.14
CA ALA A 201 -5.26 6.17 3.91
C ALA A 201 -4.35 7.04 4.77
N THR A 202 -4.12 6.60 6.00
CA THR A 202 -3.21 7.21 6.97
C THR A 202 -1.88 6.48 6.99
N ASP A 203 -0.81 7.13 7.44
CA ASP A 203 0.47 6.45 7.73
C ASP A 203 0.48 5.69 9.07
N ARG A 204 -0.54 5.92 9.89
CA ARG A 204 -0.68 5.29 11.20
C ARG A 204 -2.08 4.76 11.43
N ARG A 205 -2.17 3.62 12.11
CA ARG A 205 -3.43 3.03 12.57
C ARG A 205 -4.24 4.02 13.39
N LEU A 206 -5.52 4.19 13.04
CA LEU A 206 -6.48 4.90 13.88
C LEU A 206 -6.57 4.22 15.26
N GLY A 207 -6.48 5.01 16.34
CA GLY A 207 -6.41 4.52 17.71
C GLY A 207 -5.03 4.03 18.14
N ALA A 208 -3.96 4.32 17.40
CA ALA A 208 -2.60 3.93 17.81
C ALA A 208 -2.15 4.56 19.14
N TRP A 209 -2.72 5.70 19.53
CA TRP A 209 -2.39 6.43 20.76
C TRP A 209 -3.58 6.60 21.72
N ASN A 210 -4.72 5.96 21.44
CA ASN A 210 -5.93 6.08 22.27
C ASN A 210 -6.91 4.92 22.05
N THR A 211 -8.01 4.89 22.81
CA THR A 211 -9.05 3.86 22.66
C THR A 211 -10.26 4.29 21.82
N LEU A 212 -10.39 5.54 21.39
CA LEU A 212 -11.57 6.06 20.65
C LEU A 212 -11.88 5.26 19.38
N TRP A 213 -10.86 4.72 18.72
CA TRP A 213 -11.01 3.93 17.48
C TRP A 213 -10.98 2.42 17.72
N LYS A 214 -11.08 1.97 18.96
CA LYS A 214 -11.18 0.53 19.27
C LYS A 214 -12.56 0.03 18.82
N PRO A 215 -12.65 -0.96 17.92
CA PRO A 215 -13.93 -1.50 17.47
C PRO A 215 -14.78 -2.05 18.62
N THR A 216 -16.09 -1.93 18.51
CA THR A 216 -17.05 -2.57 19.42
C THR A 216 -17.59 -3.89 18.83
N GLY A 217 -18.12 -4.79 19.67
CA GLY A 217 -18.83 -5.98 19.21
C GLY A 217 -17.98 -7.24 18.96
N GLY A 218 -16.76 -7.33 19.52
CA GLY A 218 -15.95 -8.56 19.50
C GLY A 218 -15.39 -8.94 18.13
N ALA A 219 -15.53 -8.09 17.11
CA ALA A 219 -14.92 -8.29 15.81
C ALA A 219 -13.38 -8.32 15.95
N ALA A 220 -12.74 -9.28 15.26
CA ALA A 220 -11.30 -9.40 15.26
C ALA A 220 -10.67 -8.08 14.77
N THR A 221 -9.78 -7.51 15.57
CA THR A 221 -9.00 -6.34 15.17
C THR A 221 -7.99 -6.73 14.12
N THR A 222 -7.84 -5.86 13.11
CA THR A 222 -6.77 -5.99 12.13
C THR A 222 -5.52 -5.28 12.68
N GLU A 223 -4.42 -6.03 12.75
CA GLU A 223 -3.09 -5.53 13.13
C GLU A 223 -2.42 -4.95 11.88
N LEU A 224 -2.86 -3.76 11.47
CA LEU A 224 -2.21 -2.95 10.43
C LEU A 224 -1.55 -1.74 11.08
N ASP A 225 -0.34 -1.40 10.65
CA ASP A 225 0.35 -0.20 11.12
C ASP A 225 -0.25 1.10 10.57
N PHE A 226 -1.16 1.00 9.60
CA PHE A 226 -1.87 2.09 8.94
C PHE A 226 -3.39 1.89 9.02
N SER A 227 -4.17 2.82 8.47
CA SER A 227 -5.60 2.62 8.28
C SER A 227 -6.05 3.05 6.90
N VAL A 228 -6.95 2.28 6.31
CA VAL A 228 -7.71 2.64 5.11
C VAL A 228 -9.14 2.93 5.53
N LEU A 229 -9.65 4.09 5.12
CA LEU A 229 -11.06 4.44 5.25
C LEU A 229 -11.67 4.48 3.86
N GLU A 230 -12.76 3.75 3.68
CA GLU A 230 -13.58 3.84 2.48
C GLU A 230 -14.88 4.55 2.83
N VAL A 231 -15.09 5.72 2.23
CA VAL A 231 -16.29 6.55 2.38
C VAL A 231 -17.12 6.42 1.11
N ARG A 232 -18.43 6.18 1.26
CA ARG A 232 -19.38 6.17 0.15
C ARG A 232 -20.40 7.27 0.36
N LEU A 233 -20.51 8.16 -0.60
CA LEU A 233 -21.43 9.29 -0.63
C LEU A 233 -22.45 9.10 -1.75
N ASN A 234 -23.68 9.49 -1.49
CA ASN A 234 -24.70 9.61 -2.53
C ASN A 234 -24.52 10.91 -3.33
N ALA A 235 -25.37 11.13 -4.35
CA ALA A 235 -25.36 12.33 -5.19
C ALA A 235 -25.55 13.65 -4.43
N LYS A 236 -26.06 13.63 -3.18
CA LYS A 236 -26.18 14.81 -2.32
C LYS A 236 -24.91 15.06 -1.49
N GLY A 237 -23.87 14.25 -1.65
CA GLY A 237 -22.64 14.34 -0.86
C GLY A 237 -22.78 13.87 0.58
N ILE A 238 -23.79 13.02 0.86
CA ILE A 238 -24.07 12.45 2.18
C ILE A 238 -23.83 10.94 2.15
N GLY A 239 -23.24 10.37 3.19
CA GLY A 239 -23.17 8.93 3.33
C GLY A 239 -22.47 8.44 4.58
N GLU A 240 -21.69 7.37 4.41
CA GLU A 240 -21.07 6.65 5.51
C GLU A 240 -19.64 6.23 5.16
N GLY A 241 -18.84 5.95 6.18
CA GLY A 241 -17.48 5.48 6.06
C GLY A 241 -17.21 4.24 6.90
N LYS A 242 -16.42 3.34 6.34
CA LYS A 242 -15.92 2.13 6.98
C LYS A 242 -14.40 2.17 7.00
N ALA A 243 -13.77 1.42 7.89
CA ALA A 243 -12.31 1.43 8.01
C ALA A 243 -11.73 0.04 8.23
N SER A 244 -10.44 -0.10 7.94
CA SER A 244 -9.63 -1.32 8.17
C SER A 244 -9.30 -1.56 9.65
N LEU A 245 -10.25 -1.27 10.55
CA LEU A 245 -10.11 -1.54 11.98
C LEU A 245 -10.45 -3.00 12.32
N THR A 246 -11.43 -3.55 11.59
CA THR A 246 -11.90 -4.94 11.69
C THR A 246 -11.92 -5.66 10.33
N GLY A 247 -11.67 -4.91 9.24
CA GLY A 247 -11.70 -5.40 7.87
C GLY A 247 -10.32 -5.44 7.23
N LYS A 248 -10.14 -6.38 6.31
CA LYS A 248 -8.90 -6.50 5.53
C LYS A 248 -8.85 -5.45 4.44
N VAL A 249 -7.63 -5.03 4.11
CA VAL A 249 -7.37 -4.25 2.89
C VAL A 249 -7.15 -5.22 1.74
N ALA A 250 -7.67 -4.88 0.56
CA ALA A 250 -7.49 -5.65 -0.66
C ALA A 250 -7.39 -4.71 -1.87
N VAL A 251 -7.01 -5.25 -3.03
CA VAL A 251 -7.07 -4.52 -4.29
C VAL A 251 -8.42 -4.76 -4.95
N ASP A 252 -9.16 -3.68 -5.18
CA ASP A 252 -10.30 -3.69 -6.09
C ASP A 252 -9.76 -3.63 -7.52
N SER A 253 -9.73 -4.79 -8.18
CA SER A 253 -9.22 -4.90 -9.55
C SER A 253 -10.10 -4.18 -10.57
N SER A 254 -11.38 -3.99 -10.29
CA SER A 254 -12.32 -3.30 -11.18
C SER A 254 -12.11 -1.78 -11.13
N ALA A 255 -11.97 -1.24 -9.93
CA ALA A 255 -11.74 0.18 -9.69
C ALA A 255 -10.25 0.57 -9.72
N LYS A 256 -9.36 -0.43 -9.85
CA LYS A 256 -7.89 -0.29 -9.80
C LYS A 256 -7.45 0.56 -8.62
N THR A 257 -7.89 0.21 -7.41
CA THR A 257 -7.50 0.92 -6.19
C THR A 257 -7.44 -0.01 -4.99
N ILE A 258 -6.80 0.43 -3.92
CA ILE A 258 -6.92 -0.23 -2.61
C ILE A 258 -8.32 0.02 -2.04
N ALA A 259 -8.84 -0.99 -1.35
CA ALA A 259 -10.22 -1.05 -0.90
C ALA A 259 -10.34 -1.85 0.41
N LEU A 260 -11.50 -1.76 1.05
CA LEU A 260 -11.86 -2.68 2.12
C LEU A 260 -12.52 -3.94 1.54
N ASP A 261 -11.96 -5.09 1.88
CA ASP A 261 -12.55 -6.38 1.54
C ASP A 261 -13.88 -6.57 2.28
N GLY A 262 -14.88 -7.12 1.59
CA GLY A 262 -16.20 -7.34 2.16
C GLY A 262 -16.90 -6.08 2.70
N TYR A 263 -16.70 -4.91 2.06
CA TYR A 263 -17.20 -3.61 2.54
C TYR A 263 -18.65 -3.65 3.09
N SER A 264 -19.57 -4.35 2.43
CA SER A 264 -20.98 -4.43 2.87
C SER A 264 -21.15 -5.03 4.27
N ALA A 265 -20.31 -5.98 4.66
CA ALA A 265 -20.35 -6.67 5.95
C ALA A 265 -19.60 -5.93 7.07
N LEU A 266 -18.75 -4.95 6.73
CA LEU A 266 -17.99 -4.20 7.73
C LEU A 266 -18.89 -3.22 8.51
N PRO A 267 -18.60 -2.98 9.80
CA PRO A 267 -19.32 -2.00 10.59
C PRO A 267 -19.06 -0.58 10.07
N VAL A 268 -20.10 0.24 10.11
CA VAL A 268 -19.99 1.68 9.84
C VAL A 268 -19.22 2.33 10.98
N VAL A 269 -18.09 2.99 10.68
CA VAL A 269 -17.30 3.69 11.71
C VAL A 269 -17.40 5.20 11.62
N LEU A 270 -17.84 5.72 10.48
CA LEU A 270 -18.19 7.11 10.26
C LEU A 270 -19.63 7.18 9.75
N LYS A 271 -20.55 7.68 10.59
CA LYS A 271 -21.93 7.98 10.17
C LYS A 271 -22.08 9.45 9.80
N ASP A 272 -23.13 9.74 9.04
CA ASP A 272 -23.50 11.10 8.66
C ASP A 272 -22.34 11.87 7.99
N VAL A 273 -21.56 11.18 7.15
CA VAL A 273 -20.47 11.80 6.41
C VAL A 273 -21.05 12.82 5.44
N LYS A 274 -20.60 14.07 5.53
CA LYS A 274 -21.08 15.18 4.71
C LYS A 274 -19.91 16.01 4.20
N ARG A 275 -20.00 16.49 2.97
CA ARG A 275 -19.14 17.58 2.51
C ARG A 275 -19.47 18.85 3.27
N ALA A 276 -18.44 19.53 3.73
CA ALA A 276 -18.55 20.85 4.33
C ALA A 276 -17.81 21.85 3.44
N SER A 277 -18.28 23.10 3.44
CA SER A 277 -17.58 24.18 2.76
C SER A 277 -16.20 24.38 3.38
N ALA A 278 -15.15 24.35 2.56
CA ALA A 278 -13.86 24.89 2.94
C ALA A 278 -14.03 26.40 3.06
N LYS A 279 -13.96 26.93 4.29
CA LYS A 279 -14.04 28.35 4.58
C LYS A 279 -12.63 28.93 4.63
#